data_AF-A0A7J6VKB6-F1
#
_entry.id   AF-A0A7J6VKB6-F1
#
_cell.length_a   1.000
_cell.length_b   1.000
_cell.length_c   1.000
_cell.angle_alpha   90.00
_cell.angle_beta   90.00
_cell.angle_gamma   90.00
#
_symmetry.space_group_name_H-M   'P 1'
#
loop_
_entity.id
_entity.type
_entity.pdbx_description
1 polymer ?
#
loop_
_entity_poly.entity_id
_entity_poly.type
_entity_poly.pdbx_seq_one_letter_code
_entity_poly.pdbx_strand_id
1 'polypeptide(L)'
;MTMEKPPAKQGRGKGRGRGRRRRGGEGGGEEGLGFSSITEDIFIDILARLPSSSFASAACVNRSWNHVCNHILTRPKLLSALSLNPNHEIAVNEVIDKVLAEPIRPHFVIASVGKDFDLTKICRLIKSRLGSKIPIIVSEAYGIIGNDAITNGYKEVKWRHIDDCDMEPHSSSKNTKCGIVLTLGYFPGMKVAAIPLMPAQERSYDMCPIDEFITDIKDYSASKSGCTAPVGIIMFS
;
A
#
# COMPACT_ATOMS: atom_id res chain seq x y z
N MET A 1 54.84 30.99 41.23
CA MET A 1 56.11 30.36 40.81
C MET A 1 56.17 30.47 39.29
N THR A 2 57.16 31.25 38.84
CA THR A 2 57.66 31.51 37.47
C THR A 2 57.79 30.23 36.62
N MET A 3 57.89 30.18 35.28
CA MET A 3 58.04 31.13 34.16
C MET A 3 57.87 30.32 32.84
N GLU A 4 57.53 31.02 31.75
CA GLU A 4 57.95 30.82 30.34
C GLU A 4 57.56 29.61 29.45
N LYS A 5 57.46 29.93 28.15
CA LYS A 5 57.12 29.19 26.91
C LYS A 5 58.40 29.15 26.01
N PRO A 6 58.38 28.64 24.75
CA PRO A 6 58.26 27.29 24.15
C PRO A 6 59.64 26.88 23.47
N PRO A 7 59.84 26.00 22.42
CA PRO A 7 59.16 25.87 21.11
C PRO A 7 59.04 24.43 20.50
N ALA A 8 58.51 24.38 19.27
CA ALA A 8 58.22 23.20 18.43
C ALA A 8 59.45 22.53 17.79
N LYS A 9 59.32 21.24 17.40
CA LYS A 9 60.12 20.62 16.31
C LYS A 9 59.33 19.65 15.44
N GLN A 10 59.56 19.80 14.13
CA GLN A 10 59.19 18.94 13.01
C GLN A 10 59.95 17.61 13.02
N GLY A 11 59.36 16.57 12.42
CA GLY A 11 60.05 15.32 12.08
C GLY A 11 59.45 14.69 10.82
N ARG A 12 60.08 14.94 9.67
CA ARG A 12 59.86 14.27 8.38
C ARG A 12 60.34 12.82 8.43
N GLY A 13 59.65 11.92 7.75
CA GLY A 13 60.16 10.58 7.43
C GLY A 13 59.51 10.01 6.15
N LYS A 14 60.13 10.29 5.00
CA LYS A 14 59.86 9.64 3.71
C LYS A 14 60.41 8.21 3.71
N GLY A 15 59.66 7.26 3.16
CA GLY A 15 60.16 5.94 2.75
C GLY A 15 59.52 5.53 1.43
N ARG A 16 60.32 5.52 0.36
CA ARG A 16 59.96 5.22 -1.04
C ARG A 16 60.17 3.75 -1.38
N GLY A 17 59.37 3.28 -2.34
CA GLY A 17 59.80 2.33 -3.40
C GLY A 17 59.51 0.86 -3.10
N ARG A 18 59.33 -0.05 -4.05
CA ARG A 18 59.37 -0.11 -5.53
C ARG A 18 58.45 -1.31 -5.88
N GLY A 19 57.56 -1.24 -6.86
CA GLY A 19 57.86 -1.52 -8.27
C GLY A 19 58.01 -3.01 -8.59
N ARG A 20 57.05 -3.62 -9.31
CA ARG A 20 57.33 -4.60 -10.39
C ARG A 20 56.12 -4.85 -11.31
N ARG A 21 56.48 -5.11 -12.57
CA ARG A 21 55.70 -5.12 -13.81
C ARG A 21 55.24 -6.55 -14.20
N ARG A 22 54.11 -6.59 -14.93
CA ARG A 22 53.75 -7.39 -16.13
C ARG A 22 53.58 -8.93 -16.06
N ARG A 23 52.39 -9.38 -16.50
CA ARG A 23 52.05 -10.26 -17.65
C ARG A 23 50.51 -10.29 -17.70
N GLY A 24 49.80 -10.04 -18.79
CA GLY A 24 49.91 -10.66 -20.12
C GLY A 24 48.74 -11.65 -20.25
N GLY A 25 47.72 -11.31 -21.03
CA GLY A 25 46.53 -12.14 -21.24
C GLY A 25 45.44 -11.41 -22.01
N GLU A 26 45.68 -11.10 -23.28
CA GLU A 26 44.61 -10.99 -24.28
C GLU A 26 44.15 -12.41 -24.63
N GLY A 27 42.83 -12.61 -24.70
CA GLY A 27 42.27 -13.86 -25.19
C GLY A 27 40.78 -13.96 -24.87
N GLY A 28 39.94 -13.66 -25.87
CA GLY A 28 38.54 -14.07 -25.91
C GLY A 28 37.57 -13.08 -25.28
N GLY A 29 37.30 -11.97 -25.96
CA GLY A 29 36.00 -11.32 -25.85
C GLY A 29 34.95 -12.26 -26.46
N GLU A 30 34.46 -13.21 -25.67
CA GLU A 30 33.11 -13.73 -25.89
C GLU A 30 32.17 -12.61 -25.49
N GLU A 31 31.64 -11.95 -26.52
CA GLU A 31 30.41 -11.20 -26.45
C GLU A 31 29.33 -12.09 -25.81
N GLY A 32 29.15 -11.95 -24.50
CA GLY A 32 28.01 -12.46 -23.75
C GLY A 32 26.74 -11.68 -24.12
N LEU A 33 26.37 -11.74 -25.40
CA LEU A 33 25.16 -11.18 -25.96
C LEU A 33 24.13 -12.32 -26.11
N GLY A 34 23.07 -12.29 -25.30
CA GLY A 34 21.78 -12.84 -25.72
C GLY A 34 21.00 -13.72 -24.74
N PHE A 35 21.61 -14.38 -23.75
CA PHE A 35 20.88 -15.37 -22.93
C PHE A 35 20.40 -14.89 -21.56
N SER A 36 20.98 -13.83 -20.98
CA SER A 36 20.58 -13.34 -19.65
C SER A 36 19.22 -12.63 -19.67
N SER A 37 18.94 -11.82 -20.70
CA SER A 37 17.67 -11.09 -20.81
C SER A 37 16.48 -12.00 -21.12
N ILE A 38 16.66 -12.95 -22.06
CA ILE A 38 15.60 -13.92 -22.42
C ILE A 38 15.19 -14.76 -21.20
N THR A 39 16.15 -15.12 -20.34
CA THR A 39 15.86 -15.87 -19.11
C THR A 39 15.15 -15.00 -18.07
N GLU A 40 15.52 -13.72 -17.98
CA GLU A 40 14.88 -12.77 -17.06
C GLU A 40 13.44 -12.43 -17.48
N ASP A 41 13.18 -12.28 -18.78
CA ASP A 41 11.83 -12.01 -19.31
C ASP A 41 10.86 -13.16 -19.00
N ILE A 42 11.29 -14.41 -19.24
CA ILE A 42 10.51 -15.60 -18.88
C ILE A 42 10.25 -15.63 -17.37
N PHE A 43 11.24 -15.25 -16.58
CA PHE A 43 11.13 -15.25 -15.13
C PHE A 43 10.18 -14.15 -14.62
N ILE A 44 10.20 -12.97 -15.24
CA ILE A 44 9.24 -11.90 -15.02
C ILE A 44 7.82 -12.40 -15.33
N ASP A 45 7.60 -13.03 -16.48
CA ASP A 45 6.29 -13.52 -16.90
C ASP A 45 5.72 -14.58 -15.95
N ILE A 46 6.56 -15.50 -15.47
CA ILE A 46 6.15 -16.52 -14.49
C ILE A 46 5.74 -15.84 -13.18
N LEU A 47 6.59 -14.96 -12.64
CA LEU A 47 6.33 -14.30 -11.36
C LEU A 47 5.14 -13.33 -11.44
N ALA A 48 4.95 -12.64 -12.56
CA ALA A 48 3.85 -11.70 -12.77
C ALA A 48 2.46 -12.37 -12.75
N ARG A 49 2.40 -13.70 -12.94
CA ARG A 49 1.17 -14.50 -12.93
C ARG A 49 0.89 -15.17 -11.60
N LEU A 50 1.76 -15.00 -10.61
CA LEU A 50 1.57 -15.59 -9.29
C LEU A 50 0.51 -14.83 -8.48
N PRO A 51 -0.29 -15.52 -7.66
CA PRO A 51 -1.05 -14.86 -6.60
C PRO A 51 -0.12 -14.10 -5.64
N SER A 52 -0.66 -13.06 -5.01
CA SER A 52 0.10 -12.16 -4.12
C SER A 52 0.90 -12.89 -3.02
N SER A 53 0.36 -13.94 -2.42
CA SER A 53 1.03 -14.70 -1.34
C SER A 53 2.26 -15.47 -1.85
N SER A 54 2.13 -16.15 -2.99
CA SER A 54 3.22 -16.85 -3.66
C SER A 54 4.27 -15.86 -4.18
N PHE A 55 3.82 -14.73 -4.73
CA PHE A 55 4.70 -13.65 -5.17
C PHE A 55 5.51 -13.04 -4.03
N ALA A 56 4.89 -12.82 -2.86
CA ALA A 56 5.58 -12.33 -1.68
C ALA A 56 6.63 -13.34 -1.17
N SER A 57 6.30 -14.64 -1.19
CA SER A 57 7.25 -15.71 -0.86
C SER A 57 8.43 -15.74 -1.83
N ALA A 58 8.17 -15.62 -3.14
CA ALA A 58 9.19 -15.57 -4.19
C ALA A 58 10.18 -14.42 -3.95
N ALA A 59 9.68 -13.24 -3.57
CA ALA A 59 10.54 -12.09 -3.29
C ALA A 59 11.49 -12.28 -2.09
N CYS A 60 11.23 -13.26 -1.22
CA CYS A 60 12.05 -13.55 -0.04
C CYS A 60 13.10 -14.64 -0.28
N VAL A 61 13.15 -15.27 -1.46
CA VAL A 61 14.05 -16.39 -1.75
C VAL A 61 15.52 -15.96 -1.79
N ASN A 62 15.86 -14.98 -2.63
CA ASN A 62 17.21 -14.41 -2.73
C ASN A 62 17.18 -13.00 -3.35
N ARG A 63 18.35 -12.35 -3.46
CA ARG A 63 18.47 -10.99 -4.00
C ARG A 63 18.01 -10.87 -5.46
N SER A 64 18.26 -11.88 -6.29
CA SER A 64 17.87 -11.88 -7.70
C SER A 64 16.35 -11.95 -7.86
N TRP A 65 15.71 -12.86 -7.14
CA TRP A 65 14.24 -12.99 -7.14
C TRP A 65 13.58 -11.74 -6.58
N ASN A 66 14.12 -11.19 -5.49
CA ASN A 66 13.64 -9.93 -4.94
C ASN A 66 13.76 -8.78 -5.95
N HIS A 67 14.88 -8.70 -6.69
CA HIS A 67 15.07 -7.67 -7.71
C HIS A 67 13.99 -7.75 -8.80
N VAL A 68 13.72 -8.94 -9.31
CA VAL A 68 12.68 -9.16 -10.35
C VAL A 68 11.28 -8.88 -9.79
N CYS A 69 10.96 -9.31 -8.58
CA CYS A 69 9.68 -8.98 -7.95
C CYS A 69 9.51 -7.46 -7.72
N ASN A 70 10.60 -6.74 -7.43
CA ASN A 70 10.56 -5.28 -7.34
C ASN A 70 10.44 -4.64 -8.73
N HIS A 71 11.02 -5.24 -9.77
CA HIS A 71 10.85 -4.81 -11.16
C HIS A 71 9.38 -4.88 -11.61
N ILE A 72 8.71 -6.00 -11.30
CA ILE A 72 7.26 -6.18 -11.55
C ILE A 72 6.43 -5.13 -10.80
N LEU A 73 6.87 -4.74 -9.60
CA LEU A 73 6.24 -3.74 -8.75
C LEU A 73 6.94 -2.37 -8.84
N THR A 74 7.38 -1.95 -10.03
CA THR A 74 8.01 -0.63 -10.21
C THR A 74 7.01 0.53 -10.25
N ARG A 75 5.75 0.25 -10.58
CA ARG A 75 4.73 1.27 -10.80
C ARG A 75 3.67 1.25 -9.70
N PRO A 76 3.05 2.41 -9.41
CA PRO A 76 1.83 2.44 -8.61
C PRO A 76 0.79 1.47 -9.16
N LYS A 77 0.16 0.71 -8.26
CA LYS A 77 -0.87 -0.28 -8.59
C LYS A 77 -2.03 -0.14 -7.61
N LEU A 78 -3.24 -0.05 -8.16
CA LEU A 78 -4.50 -0.09 -7.43
C LEU A 78 -5.27 -1.31 -7.91
N LEU A 79 -5.58 -2.22 -7.00
CA LEU A 79 -6.44 -3.37 -7.27
C LEU A 79 -7.74 -3.19 -6.50
N SER A 80 -8.88 -3.31 -7.17
CA SER A 80 -10.19 -3.13 -6.56
C SER A 80 -11.13 -4.28 -6.94
N ALA A 81 -11.99 -4.67 -6.00
CA ALA A 81 -13.00 -5.68 -6.20
C ALA A 81 -14.28 -5.36 -5.41
N LEU A 82 -15.41 -5.78 -5.97
CA LEU A 82 -16.75 -5.60 -5.42
C LEU A 82 -17.37 -6.95 -5.07
N SER A 83 -18.03 -7.04 -3.93
CA SER A 83 -18.97 -8.12 -3.62
C SER A 83 -20.30 -7.55 -3.14
N LEU A 84 -21.39 -8.15 -3.60
CA LEU A 84 -22.76 -7.87 -3.18
C LEU A 84 -23.35 -9.02 -2.35
N ASN A 85 -22.49 -9.93 -1.87
CA ASN A 85 -22.94 -11.05 -1.05
C ASN A 85 -23.52 -10.53 0.27
N PRO A 86 -24.72 -10.96 0.70
CA PRO A 86 -25.32 -10.47 1.94
C PRO A 86 -24.58 -10.96 3.20
N ASN A 87 -23.74 -11.99 3.10
CA ASN A 87 -22.91 -12.47 4.19
C ASN A 87 -21.55 -11.74 4.21
N HIS A 88 -21.24 -11.05 5.31
CA HIS A 88 -20.02 -10.25 5.41
C HIS A 88 -18.71 -11.05 5.33
N GLU A 89 -18.66 -12.29 5.84
CA GLU A 89 -17.46 -13.11 5.76
C GLU A 89 -17.19 -13.55 4.32
N ILE A 90 -18.24 -14.03 3.64
CA ILE A 90 -18.13 -14.44 2.24
C ILE A 90 -17.78 -13.22 1.38
N ALA A 91 -18.46 -12.09 1.56
CA ALA A 91 -18.20 -10.87 0.81
C ALA A 91 -16.74 -10.39 0.95
N VAL A 92 -16.19 -10.38 2.18
CA VAL A 92 -14.79 -10.00 2.44
C VAL A 92 -13.83 -10.99 1.78
N ASN A 93 -14.11 -12.30 1.86
CA ASN A 93 -13.25 -13.31 1.24
C ASN A 93 -13.25 -13.18 -0.28
N GLU A 94 -14.42 -13.02 -0.91
CA GLU A 94 -14.55 -12.83 -2.36
C GLU A 94 -13.71 -11.65 -2.86
N VAL A 95 -13.83 -10.47 -2.21
CA VAL A 95 -13.07 -9.30 -2.65
C VAL A 95 -11.57 -9.44 -2.37
N ILE A 96 -11.17 -10.04 -1.25
CA ILE A 96 -9.75 -10.27 -0.93
C ILE A 96 -9.12 -11.28 -1.90
N ASP A 97 -9.79 -12.39 -2.15
CA ASP A 97 -9.29 -13.42 -3.07
C ASP A 97 -9.15 -12.83 -4.48
N LYS A 98 -10.10 -11.98 -4.89
CA LYS A 98 -10.04 -11.29 -6.18
C LYS A 98 -8.85 -10.34 -6.30
N VAL A 99 -8.62 -9.46 -5.32
CA VAL A 99 -7.50 -8.49 -5.38
C VAL A 99 -6.14 -9.13 -5.14
N LEU A 100 -6.08 -10.30 -4.48
CA LEU A 100 -4.84 -11.05 -4.25
C LEU A 100 -4.55 -12.10 -5.33
N ALA A 101 -5.44 -12.26 -6.32
CA ALA A 101 -5.23 -13.16 -7.46
C ALA A 101 -4.07 -12.69 -8.36
N GLU A 102 -3.72 -11.41 -8.31
CA GLU A 102 -2.57 -10.84 -8.99
C GLU A 102 -1.48 -10.40 -7.99
N PRO A 103 -0.22 -10.23 -8.43
CA PRO A 103 0.83 -9.68 -7.58
C PRO A 103 0.53 -8.25 -7.11
N ILE A 104 0.57 -8.05 -5.78
CA ILE A 104 0.62 -6.74 -5.13
C ILE A 104 1.28 -6.87 -3.73
N ARG A 105 1.87 -5.78 -3.24
CA ARG A 105 2.31 -5.64 -1.83
C ARG A 105 1.63 -4.43 -1.21
N PRO A 106 0.43 -4.58 -0.61
CA PRO A 106 -0.38 -3.41 -0.28
C PRO A 106 0.31 -2.51 0.76
N HIS A 107 0.39 -1.22 0.46
CA HIS A 107 0.80 -0.17 1.39
C HIS A 107 -0.37 0.37 2.20
N PHE A 108 -1.59 0.32 1.64
CA PHE A 108 -2.82 0.69 2.32
C PHE A 108 -4.01 -0.06 1.75
N VAL A 109 -5.12 -0.02 2.48
CA VAL A 109 -6.41 -0.62 2.11
C VAL A 109 -7.52 0.39 2.34
N ILE A 110 -8.45 0.49 1.38
CA ILE A 110 -9.68 1.26 1.52
C ILE A 110 -10.85 0.30 1.30
N ALA A 111 -11.80 0.27 2.23
CA ALA A 111 -13.03 -0.47 2.11
C ALA A 111 -14.23 0.48 2.20
N SER A 112 -15.08 0.43 1.19
CA SER A 112 -16.38 1.10 1.17
C SER A 112 -17.47 0.06 1.31
N VAL A 113 -18.30 0.20 2.32
CA VAL A 113 -19.16 -0.87 2.80
C VAL A 113 -20.61 -0.38 2.89
N GLY A 114 -21.57 -1.21 2.49
CA GLY A 114 -22.98 -0.92 2.69
C GLY A 114 -23.37 -0.91 4.18
N LYS A 115 -24.40 -0.14 4.51
CA LYS A 115 -24.87 0.13 5.88
C LYS A 115 -25.24 -1.11 6.71
N ASP A 116 -25.63 -2.20 6.05
CA ASP A 116 -26.06 -3.42 6.76
C ASP A 116 -24.85 -4.26 7.26
N PHE A 117 -23.62 -3.86 6.94
CA PHE A 117 -22.40 -4.51 7.42
C PHE A 117 -21.80 -3.79 8.62
N ASP A 118 -21.40 -4.57 9.62
CA ASP A 118 -20.67 -4.10 10.80
C ASP A 118 -19.22 -3.74 10.42
N LEU A 119 -18.88 -2.45 10.43
CA LEU A 119 -17.56 -1.94 10.07
C LEU A 119 -16.43 -2.53 10.94
N THR A 120 -16.70 -2.81 12.22
CA THR A 120 -15.71 -3.39 13.14
C THR A 120 -15.40 -4.82 12.75
N LYS A 121 -16.44 -5.62 12.44
CA LYS A 121 -16.28 -7.00 11.96
C LYS A 121 -15.55 -7.04 10.62
N ILE A 122 -15.93 -6.18 9.67
CA ILE A 122 -15.26 -6.07 8.37
C ILE A 122 -13.78 -5.72 8.55
N CYS A 123 -13.47 -4.70 9.35
CA CYS A 123 -12.10 -4.30 9.62
C CYS A 123 -11.28 -5.45 10.22
N ARG A 124 -11.86 -6.22 11.16
CA ARG A 124 -11.21 -7.38 11.77
C ARG A 124 -10.91 -8.49 10.75
N LEU A 125 -11.86 -8.78 9.86
CA LEU A 125 -11.69 -9.79 8.81
C LEU A 125 -10.64 -9.38 7.78
N ILE A 126 -10.61 -8.10 7.38
CA ILE A 126 -9.56 -7.59 6.48
C ILE A 126 -8.18 -7.71 7.16
N LYS A 127 -8.07 -7.31 8.44
CA LYS A 127 -6.81 -7.41 9.20
C LYS A 127 -6.32 -8.84 9.36
N SER A 128 -7.21 -9.81 9.58
CA SER A 128 -6.81 -11.21 9.73
C SER A 128 -6.27 -11.79 8.43
N ARG A 129 -6.74 -11.30 7.27
CA ARG A 129 -6.33 -11.77 5.94
C ARG A 129 -5.11 -11.04 5.37
N LEU A 130 -5.01 -9.73 5.57
CA LEU A 130 -3.94 -8.88 4.99
C LEU A 130 -2.82 -8.53 5.98
N GLY A 131 -3.04 -8.74 7.27
CA GLY A 131 -2.13 -8.39 8.34
C GLY A 131 -2.45 -7.04 8.99
N SER A 132 -2.11 -6.91 10.28
CA SER A 132 -2.45 -5.74 11.10
C SER A 132 -1.55 -4.51 10.89
N LYS A 133 -0.43 -4.67 10.16
CA LYS A 133 0.55 -3.59 9.93
C LYS A 133 0.16 -2.64 8.81
N ILE A 134 -0.75 -3.07 7.93
CA ILE A 134 -1.20 -2.27 6.80
C ILE A 134 -2.27 -1.29 7.30
N PRO A 135 -2.15 0.02 7.04
CA PRO A 135 -3.21 0.98 7.30
C PRO A 135 -4.49 0.63 6.52
N ILE A 136 -5.63 0.63 7.21
CA ILE A 136 -6.94 0.29 6.64
C ILE A 136 -7.92 1.41 6.96
N ILE A 137 -8.58 1.92 5.93
CA ILE A 137 -9.74 2.81 6.03
C ILE A 137 -10.97 1.98 5.72
N VAL A 138 -11.96 1.97 6.62
CA VAL A 138 -13.26 1.33 6.39
C VAL A 138 -14.31 2.42 6.56
N SER A 139 -15.15 2.59 5.54
CA SER A 139 -16.19 3.63 5.47
C SER A 139 -17.53 3.01 5.12
N GLU A 140 -18.61 3.55 5.69
CA GLU A 140 -19.96 3.26 5.23
C GLU A 140 -20.23 4.07 3.95
N ALA A 141 -20.88 3.47 2.96
CA ALA A 141 -21.18 4.12 1.68
C ALA A 141 -22.67 3.97 1.35
N TYR A 142 -23.28 5.03 0.80
CA TYR A 142 -24.68 5.05 0.33
C TYR A 142 -24.89 4.35 -1.02
N GLY A 143 -23.81 3.98 -1.67
CA GLY A 143 -23.78 3.19 -2.87
C GLY A 143 -22.35 2.79 -3.15
N ILE A 144 -22.18 1.72 -3.91
CA ILE A 144 -20.86 1.21 -4.28
C ILE A 144 -20.82 0.88 -5.77
N ILE A 145 -19.68 1.13 -6.38
CA ILE A 145 -19.40 0.80 -7.77
C ILE A 145 -18.06 0.08 -7.83
N GLY A 146 -17.98 -0.98 -8.64
CA GLY A 146 -16.74 -1.71 -8.79
C GLY A 146 -16.85 -2.92 -9.70
N ASN A 147 -15.72 -3.60 -9.84
CA ASN A 147 -15.63 -4.84 -10.60
C ASN A 147 -16.00 -6.03 -9.71
N ASP A 148 -17.09 -6.71 -10.04
CA ASP A 148 -17.62 -7.83 -9.26
C ASP A 148 -16.62 -8.99 -9.19
N ALA A 149 -16.35 -9.45 -7.96
CA ALA A 149 -15.30 -10.42 -7.67
C ALA A 149 -15.53 -11.78 -8.34
N ILE A 150 -16.79 -12.15 -8.59
CA ILE A 150 -17.17 -13.45 -9.16
C ILE A 150 -17.32 -13.37 -10.67
N THR A 151 -18.01 -12.34 -11.15
CA THR A 151 -18.42 -12.23 -12.55
C THR A 151 -17.48 -11.40 -13.41
N ASN A 152 -16.54 -10.66 -12.80
CA ASN A 152 -15.71 -9.65 -13.48
C ASN A 152 -16.51 -8.57 -14.23
N GLY A 153 -17.79 -8.44 -13.91
CA GLY A 153 -18.66 -7.41 -14.47
C GLY A 153 -18.62 -6.15 -13.61
N TYR A 154 -18.59 -4.98 -14.26
CA TYR A 154 -18.81 -3.73 -13.55
C TYR A 154 -20.25 -3.67 -13.06
N LYS A 155 -20.43 -3.41 -11.76
CA LYS A 155 -21.72 -3.18 -11.15
C LYS A 155 -21.69 -1.92 -10.32
N GLU A 156 -22.81 -1.22 -10.35
CA GLU A 156 -23.10 -0.07 -9.50
C GLU A 156 -24.39 -0.37 -8.76
N VAL A 157 -24.38 -0.17 -7.45
CA VAL A 157 -25.58 -0.30 -6.63
C VAL A 157 -25.70 0.91 -5.73
N LYS A 158 -26.86 1.56 -5.81
CA LYS A 158 -27.25 2.66 -4.92
C LYS A 158 -28.27 2.13 -3.92
N TRP A 159 -28.04 2.37 -2.64
CA TRP A 159 -28.96 1.95 -1.59
C TRP A 159 -30.13 2.93 -1.52
N ARG A 160 -31.38 2.43 -1.57
CA ARG A 160 -32.56 3.30 -1.42
C ARG A 160 -32.66 3.83 0.02
N HIS A 161 -33.07 5.09 0.17
CA HIS A 161 -33.43 5.64 1.48
C HIS A 161 -34.78 5.05 1.91
N ILE A 162 -34.94 4.81 3.22
CA ILE A 162 -36.23 4.33 3.76
C ILE A 162 -37.28 5.48 3.70
N ASP A 163 -36.83 6.72 3.56
CA ASP A 163 -37.66 7.92 3.49
C ASP A 163 -38.27 8.18 2.09
N ASP A 164 -37.95 7.36 1.08
CA ASP A 164 -38.65 7.37 -0.21
C ASP A 164 -40.00 6.66 -0.02
N CYS A 165 -40.94 7.35 0.62
CA CYS A 165 -42.33 6.96 0.81
C CYS A 165 -43.08 7.06 -0.53
N ASP A 166 -42.81 6.15 -1.46
CA ASP A 166 -43.75 5.84 -2.53
C ASP A 166 -44.40 4.49 -2.22
N MET A 167 -45.71 4.60 -1.93
CA MET A 167 -46.63 3.52 -1.61
C MET A 167 -46.76 2.56 -2.79
N GLU A 168 -45.92 1.53 -2.87
CA GLU A 168 -46.22 0.32 -3.64
C GLU A 168 -45.88 -0.91 -2.79
N PRO A 169 -46.90 -1.59 -2.22
CA PRO A 169 -46.71 -2.90 -1.63
C PRO A 169 -46.47 -3.89 -2.78
N HIS A 170 -45.71 -4.96 -2.53
CA HIS A 170 -45.43 -6.06 -3.47
C HIS A 170 -44.09 -5.98 -4.24
N SER A 171 -42.98 -5.87 -3.52
CA SER A 171 -41.75 -6.57 -3.88
C SER A 171 -41.06 -7.07 -2.61
N SER A 172 -40.99 -8.38 -2.43
CA SER A 172 -40.47 -9.08 -1.25
C SER A 172 -38.93 -9.06 -1.14
N SER A 173 -38.22 -8.32 -1.98
CA SER A 173 -36.78 -8.11 -1.78
C SER A 173 -36.59 -6.96 -0.78
N LYS A 174 -36.35 -7.30 0.49
CA LYS A 174 -35.66 -6.36 1.39
C LYS A 174 -34.43 -5.87 0.63
N ASN A 175 -34.37 -4.58 0.31
CA ASN A 175 -33.18 -3.98 -0.30
C ASN A 175 -32.06 -4.00 0.74
N THR A 176 -31.43 -5.16 0.92
CA THR A 176 -30.27 -5.33 1.79
C THR A 176 -29.18 -4.40 1.29
N LYS A 177 -28.79 -3.44 2.12
CA LYS A 177 -27.70 -2.49 1.89
C LYS A 177 -26.38 -3.18 2.20
N CYS A 178 -26.22 -4.40 1.67
CA CYS A 178 -25.06 -5.26 1.87
C CYS A 178 -24.16 -5.16 0.64
N GLY A 179 -22.88 -4.98 0.89
CA GLY A 179 -21.88 -5.00 -0.15
C GLY A 179 -20.60 -4.35 0.31
N ILE A 180 -19.51 -4.69 -0.36
CA ILE A 180 -18.18 -4.15 -0.07
C ILE A 180 -17.42 -3.93 -1.37
N VAL A 181 -16.79 -2.77 -1.48
CA VAL A 181 -15.71 -2.52 -2.44
C VAL A 181 -14.42 -2.43 -1.65
N LEU A 182 -13.47 -3.30 -1.94
CA LEU A 182 -12.14 -3.30 -1.35
C LEU A 182 -11.14 -2.82 -2.39
N THR A 183 -10.32 -1.84 -2.04
CA THR A 183 -9.23 -1.33 -2.86
C THR A 183 -7.91 -1.47 -2.12
N LEU A 184 -6.96 -2.20 -2.72
CA LEU A 184 -5.58 -2.33 -2.27
C LEU A 184 -4.70 -1.38 -3.05
N GLY A 185 -3.91 -0.57 -2.34
CA GLY A 185 -3.00 0.37 -2.97
C GLY A 185 -1.54 0.02 -2.72
N TYR A 186 -0.74 0.07 -3.77
CA TYR A 186 0.71 -0.03 -3.74
C TYR A 186 1.32 1.15 -4.49
N PHE A 187 2.18 1.91 -3.82
CA PHE A 187 2.82 3.11 -4.35
C PHE A 187 4.30 3.10 -3.96
N PRO A 188 5.20 2.65 -4.84
CA PRO A 188 6.64 2.69 -4.59
C PRO A 188 7.11 4.09 -4.18
N GLY A 189 7.95 4.17 -3.15
CA GLY A 189 8.47 5.44 -2.64
C GLY A 189 7.51 6.20 -1.71
N MET A 190 6.25 5.78 -1.58
CA MET A 190 5.29 6.39 -0.65
C MET A 190 5.47 5.86 0.77
N LYS A 191 5.54 6.78 1.74
CA LYS A 191 5.46 6.45 3.18
C LYS A 191 4.00 6.57 3.61
N VAL A 192 3.47 5.52 4.24
CA VAL A 192 2.08 5.48 4.72
C VAL A 192 2.07 5.29 6.23
N ALA A 193 1.23 6.06 6.92
CA ALA A 193 0.98 5.91 8.34
C ALA A 193 -0.52 6.15 8.63
N ALA A 194 -1.06 5.42 9.60
CA ALA A 194 -2.37 5.72 10.18
C ALA A 194 -2.16 6.65 11.38
N ILE A 195 -2.87 7.77 11.41
CA ILE A 195 -2.77 8.78 12.46
C ILE A 195 -4.16 8.97 13.04
N PRO A 196 -4.37 8.73 14.34
CA PRO A 196 -5.63 9.07 14.98
C PRO A 196 -5.74 10.59 15.07
N LEU A 197 -6.79 11.15 14.47
CA LEU A 197 -7.05 12.59 14.47
C LEU A 197 -7.78 13.05 15.73
N MET A 198 -8.42 12.14 16.47
CA MET A 198 -9.11 12.44 17.73
C MET A 198 -8.84 11.32 18.75
N PRO A 199 -8.53 11.65 20.02
CA PRO A 199 -8.56 10.69 21.11
C PRO A 199 -9.99 10.14 21.27
N ALA A 200 -10.13 8.84 21.50
CA ALA A 200 -11.42 8.16 21.70
C ALA A 200 -12.18 8.58 22.99
N GLN A 201 -11.72 9.61 23.69
CA GLN A 201 -12.23 10.02 25.00
C GLN A 201 -12.87 11.41 24.91
N GLU A 202 -14.21 11.38 24.97
CA GLU A 202 -15.14 12.43 25.41
C GLU A 202 -14.79 13.88 25.04
N ARG A 203 -15.48 14.42 24.03
CA ARG A 203 -15.77 15.86 24.00
C ARG A 203 -17.21 16.13 23.60
N SER A 204 -17.77 17.14 24.26
CA SER A 204 -19.09 17.72 24.10
C SER A 204 -19.33 18.19 22.66
N TYR A 205 -20.58 18.07 22.22
CA TYR A 205 -21.11 18.34 20.86
C TYR A 205 -20.86 19.74 20.27
N ASP A 206 -20.07 20.61 20.91
CA ASP A 206 -20.12 22.05 20.67
C ASP A 206 -18.88 22.68 20.02
N MET A 207 -17.84 21.91 19.69
CA MET A 207 -16.74 22.42 18.86
C MET A 207 -16.17 21.31 18.00
N CYS A 208 -16.33 21.41 16.67
CA CYS A 208 -15.51 20.70 15.71
C CYS A 208 -14.43 21.68 15.23
N PRO A 209 -13.24 21.73 15.87
CA PRO A 209 -12.22 22.71 15.53
C PRO A 209 -11.55 22.29 14.22
N ILE A 210 -12.18 22.63 13.10
CA ILE A 210 -11.65 22.37 11.76
C ILE A 210 -10.26 23.00 11.59
N ASP A 211 -10.00 24.13 12.24
CA ASP A 211 -8.71 24.81 12.23
C ASP A 211 -7.61 24.00 12.94
N GLU A 212 -7.93 23.35 14.06
CA GLU A 212 -7.01 22.45 14.79
C GLU A 212 -6.68 21.25 13.91
N PHE A 213 -7.70 20.63 13.31
CA PHE A 213 -7.52 19.53 12.37
C PHE A 213 -6.64 19.89 11.17
N ILE A 214 -6.87 21.06 10.55
CA ILE A 214 -6.06 21.54 9.42
C ILE A 214 -4.62 21.85 9.87
N THR A 215 -4.44 22.39 11.07
CA THR A 215 -3.12 22.67 11.64
C THR A 215 -2.35 21.37 11.89
N ASP A 216 -2.98 20.37 12.50
CA ASP A 216 -2.39 19.05 12.77
C ASP A 216 -1.95 18.35 11.48
N ILE A 217 -2.77 18.41 10.42
CA ILE A 217 -2.40 17.85 9.11
C ILE A 217 -1.17 18.54 8.54
N LYS A 218 -1.11 19.88 8.60
CA LYS A 218 0.02 20.67 8.05
C LYS A 218 1.30 20.38 8.81
N ASP A 219 1.26 20.39 10.14
CA ASP A 219 2.42 20.15 11.00
C ASP A 219 2.96 18.72 10.81
N TYR A 220 2.06 17.74 10.73
CA TYR A 220 2.44 16.37 10.43
C TYR A 220 3.08 16.25 9.03
N SER A 221 2.45 16.85 8.01
CA SER A 221 2.95 16.83 6.63
C SER A 221 4.35 17.43 6.55
N ALA A 222 4.59 18.56 7.23
CA ALA A 222 5.90 19.19 7.35
C ALA A 222 6.92 18.27 8.03
N SER A 223 6.55 17.62 9.13
CA SER A 223 7.41 16.67 9.86
C SER A 223 7.85 15.46 9.01
N LYS A 224 6.99 14.95 8.12
CA LYS A 224 7.28 13.72 7.35
C LYS A 224 7.86 13.95 5.96
N SER A 225 7.45 15.02 5.29
CA SER A 225 7.78 15.27 3.88
C SER A 225 8.71 16.47 3.67
N GLY A 226 8.93 17.30 4.69
CA GLY A 226 9.63 18.58 4.55
C GLY A 226 8.83 19.65 3.80
N CYS A 227 7.58 19.37 3.41
CA CYS A 227 6.69 20.32 2.74
C CYS A 227 5.69 20.93 3.74
N THR A 228 5.48 22.25 3.68
CA THR A 228 4.60 22.99 4.60
C THR A 228 3.11 22.74 4.39
N ALA A 229 2.73 22.08 3.29
CA ALA A 229 1.36 21.72 2.99
C ALA A 229 1.29 20.38 2.26
N PRO A 230 0.23 19.58 2.47
CA PRO A 230 0.00 18.37 1.69
C PRO A 230 -0.29 18.74 0.23
N VAL A 231 0.20 17.92 -0.71
CA VAL A 231 -0.06 18.07 -2.15
C VAL A 231 -1.53 17.77 -2.50
N GLY A 232 -2.21 16.97 -1.67
CA GLY A 232 -3.62 16.67 -1.80
C GLY A 232 -4.16 16.06 -0.51
N ILE A 233 -5.46 16.25 -0.27
CA ILE A 233 -6.20 15.66 0.84
C ILE A 233 -7.38 14.92 0.23
N ILE A 234 -7.55 13.65 0.59
CA ILE A 234 -8.72 12.84 0.23
C ILE A 234 -9.49 12.60 1.52
N MET A 235 -10.75 13.03 1.54
CA MET A 235 -11.64 12.83 2.67
C MET A 235 -12.65 11.73 2.32
N PHE A 236 -12.94 10.88 3.29
CA PHE A 236 -13.98 9.86 3.23
C PHE A 236 -15.07 10.27 4.23
N SER A 237 -16.33 10.30 3.79
CA SER A 237 -17.50 10.63 4.61
C SER A 237 -18.33 9.39 4.89
#